data_AF-A0A7C6WRE4-F1
#
_entry.id   AF-A0A7C6WRE4-F1
#
_cell.length_a   1.000
_cell.length_b   1.000
_cell.length_c   1.000
_cell.angle_alpha   90.00
_cell.angle_beta   90.00
_cell.angle_gamma   90.00
#
_symmetry.space_group_name_H-M   'P 1'
#
loop_
_entity.id
_entity.type
_entity.pdbx_description
1 polymer ?
#
loop_
_entity_poly.entity_id
_entity_poly.type
_entity_poly.pdbx_seq_one_letter_code
_entity_poly.pdbx_strand_id
1 'polypeptide(L)'
;IRSLYFDTVFNDALYEKISGVANRDKYRIRIYNYSDRRINFECKSKVGDLISKRSALITRDLCEQLMIGDPSGLENTPYGLLRDVFREMRLRLLKPVVIVDYVREAYLHPVENVRITFDKQLRSGLYSHDLFNPHLPTVPPIGSDQVILEVKFDRVLPTYISDILSQSVGWACRSAISKYTLCRRFEGLEY
;
A
#
# COMPACT_ATOMS: atom_id res chain seq x y z
N ILE A 1 -3.94 -4.37 9.26
CA ILE A 1 -2.88 -4.53 8.22
C ILE A 1 -2.08 -3.25 8.24
N ARG A 2 -0.76 -3.35 8.38
CA ARG A 2 0.11 -2.18 8.35
C ARG A 2 1.09 -2.26 7.20
N SER A 3 1.34 -1.14 6.54
CA SER A 3 2.31 -1.04 5.46
C SER A 3 3.16 0.20 5.62
N LEU A 4 4.47 0.06 5.51
CA LEU A 4 5.41 1.17 5.37
C LEU A 4 5.70 1.34 3.89
N TYR A 5 5.30 2.48 3.33
CA TYR A 5 5.57 2.85 1.95
C TYR A 5 6.94 3.51 1.82
N PHE A 6 7.54 3.34 0.65
CA PHE A 6 8.79 3.96 0.27
C PHE A 6 8.57 4.90 -0.90
N ASP A 7 9.33 5.99 -0.93
CA ASP A 7 9.36 6.94 -2.04
C ASP A 7 10.77 7.54 -2.18
N THR A 8 11.04 8.14 -3.32
CA THR A 8 12.32 8.76 -3.63
C THR A 8 12.47 10.09 -2.89
N VAL A 9 13.67 10.69 -2.92
CA VAL A 9 13.90 12.01 -2.31
C VAL A 9 12.98 13.10 -2.87
N PHE A 10 12.54 12.96 -4.12
CA PHE A 10 11.64 13.92 -4.80
C PHE A 10 10.16 13.51 -4.74
N ASN A 11 9.83 12.42 -4.04
CA ASN A 11 8.48 11.88 -3.92
C ASN A 11 7.88 11.51 -5.29
N ASP A 12 8.68 10.89 -6.15
CA ASP A 12 8.29 10.55 -7.51
C ASP A 12 7.01 9.70 -7.53
N ALA A 13 6.91 8.68 -6.66
CA ALA A 13 5.75 7.79 -6.65
C ALA A 13 4.45 8.50 -6.22
N LEU A 14 4.56 9.56 -5.40
CA LEU A 14 3.44 10.43 -5.05
C LEU A 14 3.00 11.25 -6.27
N TYR A 15 3.92 12.01 -6.88
CA TYR A 15 3.60 12.89 -8.00
C TYR A 15 3.19 12.13 -9.25
N GLU A 16 3.82 11.00 -9.58
CA GLU A 16 3.42 10.10 -10.67
C GLU A 16 2.00 9.53 -10.47
N LYS A 17 1.59 9.31 -9.22
CA LYS A 17 0.24 8.82 -8.93
C LYS A 17 -0.82 9.92 -9.10
N ILE A 18 -0.49 11.16 -8.72
CA ILE A 18 -1.38 12.33 -8.83
C ILE A 18 -1.52 12.77 -10.29
N SER A 19 -0.41 12.90 -11.00
CA SER A 19 -0.35 13.27 -12.42
C SER A 19 -0.83 12.17 -13.38
N GLY A 20 -1.16 10.98 -12.85
CA GLY A 20 -1.74 9.90 -13.64
C GLY A 20 -0.76 9.18 -14.56
N VAL A 21 0.56 9.32 -14.34
CA VAL A 21 1.62 8.68 -15.14
C VAL A 21 1.33 7.20 -15.37
N ALA A 22 1.45 6.75 -16.62
CA ALA A 22 1.11 5.40 -17.03
C ALA A 22 2.06 4.35 -16.43
N ASN A 23 3.36 4.68 -16.39
CA ASN A 23 4.43 3.79 -15.95
C ASN A 23 4.95 4.25 -14.60
N ARG A 24 4.68 3.49 -13.54
CA ARG A 24 5.10 3.86 -12.18
C ARG A 24 5.21 2.67 -11.28
N ASP A 25 6.13 2.75 -10.32
CA ASP A 25 6.36 1.75 -9.31
C ASP A 25 5.92 2.23 -7.93
N LYS A 26 5.58 1.26 -7.07
CA LYS A 26 5.22 1.55 -5.69
C LYS A 26 5.71 0.47 -4.76
N TYR A 27 6.63 0.85 -3.91
CA TYR A 27 7.30 -0.02 -2.96
C TYR A 27 6.66 0.08 -1.58
N ARG A 28 6.52 -1.05 -0.90
CA ARG A 28 6.11 -1.10 0.51
C ARG A 28 6.59 -2.36 1.21
N ILE A 29 6.84 -2.24 2.50
CA ILE A 29 6.84 -3.37 3.42
C ILE A 29 5.43 -3.52 3.98
N ARG A 30 4.94 -4.75 4.08
CA ARG A 30 3.61 -5.06 4.62
C ARG A 30 3.67 -6.18 5.65
N ILE A 31 3.03 -5.91 6.79
CA ILE A 31 2.86 -6.85 7.90
C ILE A 31 1.40 -6.99 8.33
N TYR A 32 1.14 -7.98 9.17
CA TYR A 32 -0.18 -8.27 9.73
C TYR A 32 -0.10 -8.28 11.25
N ASN A 33 -1.12 -7.71 11.89
CA ASN A 33 -1.31 -7.78 13.35
C ASN A 33 -0.05 -7.36 14.15
N TYR A 34 0.70 -6.37 13.65
CA TYR A 34 1.93 -5.87 14.25
C TYR A 34 3.02 -6.94 14.46
N SER A 35 2.90 -8.07 13.75
CA SER A 35 3.77 -9.24 13.90
C SER A 35 4.80 -9.33 12.77
N ASP A 36 5.98 -9.79 13.13
CA ASP A 36 7.12 -10.12 12.27
C ASP A 36 7.09 -11.54 11.70
N ARG A 37 6.10 -12.37 12.08
CA ARG A 37 5.93 -13.75 11.56
C ARG A 37 5.90 -13.81 10.04
N ARG A 38 5.43 -12.75 9.38
CA ARG A 38 5.39 -12.67 7.93
C ARG A 38 5.51 -11.22 7.46
N ILE A 39 6.71 -10.87 7.00
CA ILE A 39 7.04 -9.56 6.47
C ILE A 39 7.18 -9.69 4.95
N ASN A 40 6.34 -8.99 4.19
CA ASN A 40 6.43 -8.98 2.74
C ASN A 40 6.93 -7.63 2.26
N PHE A 41 8.08 -7.62 1.60
CA PHE A 41 8.45 -6.52 0.74
C PHE A 41 7.69 -6.68 -0.59
N GLU A 42 6.97 -5.66 -1.02
CA GLU A 42 6.11 -5.69 -2.19
C GLU A 42 6.45 -4.51 -3.12
N CYS A 43 6.48 -4.77 -4.43
CA CYS A 43 6.44 -3.73 -5.45
C CYS A 43 5.20 -3.94 -6.34
N LYS A 44 4.42 -2.88 -6.52
CA LYS A 44 3.34 -2.81 -7.49
C LYS A 44 3.77 -1.90 -8.63
N SER A 45 3.96 -2.49 -9.81
CA SER A 45 4.31 -1.79 -11.04
C SER A 45 3.05 -1.60 -11.89
N LYS A 46 2.82 -0.39 -12.38
CA LYS A 46 1.83 -0.10 -13.41
C LYS A 46 2.59 0.22 -14.70
N VAL A 47 2.21 -0.41 -15.81
CA VAL A 47 2.76 -0.15 -17.15
C VAL A 47 1.58 -0.06 -18.12
N GLY A 48 1.26 1.14 -18.60
CA GLY A 48 -0.01 1.36 -19.31
C GLY A 48 -1.19 0.93 -18.42
N ASP A 49 -2.06 0.04 -18.90
CA ASP A 49 -3.17 -0.51 -18.11
C ASP A 49 -2.80 -1.80 -17.36
N LEU A 50 -1.60 -2.32 -17.59
CA LEU A 50 -1.14 -3.54 -16.95
C LEU A 50 -0.63 -3.24 -15.54
N ILE A 51 -0.95 -4.14 -14.61
CA ILE A 51 -0.50 -4.07 -13.23
C ILE A 51 0.22 -5.37 -12.91
N SER A 52 1.49 -5.26 -12.53
CA SER A 52 2.28 -6.36 -12.00
C SER A 52 2.51 -6.17 -10.51
N LYS A 53 2.57 -7.29 -9.78
CA LYS A 53 2.94 -7.32 -8.38
C LYS A 53 4.08 -8.31 -8.18
N ARG A 54 5.18 -7.82 -7.62
CA ARG A 54 6.30 -8.64 -7.15
C ARG A 54 6.34 -8.58 -5.62
N SER A 55 6.71 -9.68 -4.99
CA SER A 55 6.84 -9.75 -3.53
C SER A 55 7.97 -10.68 -3.11
N ALA A 56 8.68 -10.29 -2.06
CA ALA A 56 9.69 -11.10 -1.39
C ALA A 56 9.36 -11.18 0.11
N LEU A 57 9.48 -12.37 0.69
CA LEU A 57 9.51 -12.51 2.13
C LEU A 57 10.88 -12.06 2.63
N ILE A 58 10.90 -11.21 3.66
CA ILE A 58 12.14 -10.69 4.26
C ILE A 58 12.17 -11.02 5.74
N THR A 59 13.37 -11.11 6.29
CA THR A 59 13.59 -11.30 7.72
C THR A 59 13.28 -10.02 8.49
N ARG A 60 13.17 -10.15 9.82
CA ARG A 60 13.00 -8.99 10.71
C ARG A 60 14.20 -8.04 10.60
N ASP A 61 15.42 -8.56 10.63
CA ASP A 61 16.65 -7.75 10.55
C ASP A 61 16.72 -6.96 9.25
N LEU A 62 16.42 -7.59 8.10
CA LEU A 62 16.39 -6.90 6.81
C LEU A 62 15.27 -5.85 6.76
N CYS A 63 14.14 -6.09 7.42
CA CYS A 63 13.07 -5.10 7.53
C CYS A 63 13.53 -3.87 8.32
N GLU A 64 14.19 -4.07 9.46
CA GLU A 64 14.71 -2.97 10.29
C GLU A 64 15.81 -2.19 9.56
N GLN A 65 16.70 -2.89 8.86
CA GLN A 65 17.70 -2.31 7.98
C GLN A 65 17.05 -1.40 6.91
N LEU A 66 15.99 -1.87 6.25
CA LEU A 66 15.29 -1.08 5.24
C LEU A 66 14.49 0.09 5.85
N MET A 67 14.01 -0.05 7.08
CA MET A 67 13.31 1.02 7.83
C MET A 67 14.23 2.19 8.18
N ILE A 68 15.55 1.97 8.26
CA ILE A 68 16.54 3.05 8.44
C ILE A 68 17.16 3.51 7.12
N GLY A 69 16.72 2.96 5.99
CA GLY A 69 17.20 3.34 4.67
C GLY A 69 18.58 2.80 4.30
N ASP A 70 19.04 1.71 4.90
CA ASP A 70 20.32 1.09 4.60
C ASP A 70 20.19 0.01 3.49
N PRO A 71 20.79 0.22 2.29
CA PRO A 71 20.72 -0.74 1.19
C PRO A 71 21.81 -1.83 1.23
N SER A 72 22.67 -1.88 2.26
CA SER A 72 23.83 -2.77 2.28
C SER A 72 23.49 -4.26 2.10
N GLY A 73 24.15 -4.95 1.18
CA GLY A 73 23.97 -6.38 0.95
C GLY A 73 22.76 -6.75 0.09
N LEU A 74 21.86 -5.80 -0.23
CA LEU A 74 20.74 -6.06 -1.14
C LEU A 74 21.22 -6.37 -2.57
N GLU A 75 22.40 -5.93 -2.97
CA GLU A 75 23.01 -6.24 -4.27
C GLU A 75 23.34 -7.74 -4.43
N ASN A 76 23.64 -8.42 -3.33
CA ASN A 76 24.06 -9.82 -3.31
C ASN A 76 22.91 -10.81 -3.12
N THR A 77 21.68 -10.30 -2.99
CA THR A 77 20.50 -11.14 -2.75
C THR A 77 20.08 -11.90 -4.03
N PRO A 78 19.55 -13.13 -3.91
CA PRO A 78 18.99 -13.84 -5.06
C PRO A 78 17.67 -13.23 -5.56
N TYR A 79 16.98 -12.44 -4.73
CA TYR A 79 15.68 -11.85 -5.05
C TYR A 79 15.82 -10.65 -5.99
N GLY A 80 15.39 -10.80 -7.25
CA GLY A 80 15.46 -9.71 -8.24
C GLY A 80 14.79 -8.41 -7.78
N LEU A 81 13.69 -8.50 -7.03
CA LEU A 81 13.02 -7.34 -6.45
C LEU A 81 13.94 -6.55 -5.50
N LEU A 82 14.69 -7.22 -4.63
CA LEU A 82 15.56 -6.53 -3.67
C LEU A 82 16.80 -5.92 -4.38
N ARG A 83 17.28 -6.52 -5.47
CA ARG A 83 18.31 -5.90 -6.33
C ARG A 83 17.81 -4.66 -7.06
N ASP A 84 16.51 -4.60 -7.40
CA ASP A 84 15.90 -3.37 -7.94
C ASP A 84 15.81 -2.31 -6.84
N VAL A 85 15.38 -2.69 -5.64
CA VAL A 85 15.31 -1.79 -4.47
C VAL A 85 16.68 -1.21 -4.15
N PHE A 86 17.75 -2.02 -4.17
CA PHE A 86 19.12 -1.53 -4.03
C PHE A 86 19.44 -0.39 -5.01
N ARG A 87 19.10 -0.57 -6.29
CA ARG A 87 19.31 0.45 -7.33
C ARG A 87 18.50 1.70 -7.05
N GLU A 88 17.22 1.57 -6.69
CA GLU A 88 16.36 2.71 -6.36
C GLU A 88 16.87 3.47 -5.12
N MET A 89 17.34 2.76 -4.09
CA MET A 89 17.92 3.36 -2.89
C MET A 89 19.24 4.10 -3.19
N ARG A 90 20.07 3.57 -4.10
CA ARG A 90 21.36 4.18 -4.46
C ARG A 90 21.24 5.33 -5.47
N LEU A 91 20.37 5.18 -6.46
CA LEU A 91 20.26 6.13 -7.58
C LEU A 91 19.22 7.22 -7.35
N ARG A 92 18.12 6.90 -6.64
CA ARG A 92 16.99 7.83 -6.42
C ARG A 92 16.73 8.13 -4.95
N LEU A 93 17.60 7.64 -4.06
CA LEU A 93 17.48 7.82 -2.61
C LEU A 93 16.11 7.36 -2.09
N LEU A 94 15.63 6.22 -2.61
CA LEU A 94 14.41 5.58 -2.13
C LEU A 94 14.53 5.34 -0.61
N LYS A 95 13.54 5.83 0.14
CA LYS A 95 13.51 5.76 1.60
C LYS A 95 12.11 5.47 2.11
N PRO A 96 11.98 4.92 3.33
CA PRO A 96 10.68 4.83 3.98
C PRO A 96 10.09 6.23 4.17
N VAL A 97 8.78 6.36 3.95
CA VAL A 97 8.12 7.66 3.97
C VAL A 97 6.86 7.71 4.83
N VAL A 98 5.96 6.73 4.73
CA VAL A 98 4.67 6.81 5.43
C VAL A 98 4.17 5.44 5.84
N ILE A 99 3.69 5.36 7.09
CA ILE A 99 2.93 4.21 7.57
C ILE A 99 1.46 4.39 7.21
N VAL A 100 0.88 3.34 6.64
CA VAL A 100 -0.55 3.19 6.37
C VAL A 100 -1.06 1.98 7.15
N ASP A 101 -1.96 2.22 8.09
CA ASP A 101 -2.59 1.19 8.92
C ASP A 101 -4.11 1.22 8.75
N TYR A 102 -4.74 0.04 8.78
CA TYR A 102 -6.19 -0.12 8.63
C TYR A 102 -6.64 -1.52 9.04
N VAL A 103 -7.91 -1.64 9.41
CA VAL A 103 -8.57 -2.93 9.66
C VAL A 103 -9.24 -3.37 8.36
N ARG A 104 -8.89 -4.56 7.86
CA ARG A 104 -9.52 -5.13 6.66
C ARG A 104 -10.51 -6.21 7.03
N GLU A 105 -11.71 -6.06 6.51
CA GLU A 105 -12.70 -7.12 6.39
C GLU A 105 -12.78 -7.55 4.92
N ALA A 106 -12.74 -8.85 4.65
CA ALA A 106 -12.68 -9.37 3.30
C ALA A 106 -13.69 -10.52 3.11
N TYR A 107 -14.46 -10.43 2.04
CA TYR A 107 -15.40 -11.44 1.59
C TYR A 107 -14.92 -11.97 0.24
N LEU A 108 -14.86 -13.29 0.15
CA LEU A 108 -14.53 -14.02 -1.07
C LEU A 108 -15.79 -14.73 -1.53
N HIS A 109 -16.10 -14.58 -2.80
CA HIS A 109 -17.16 -15.36 -3.40
C HIS A 109 -16.71 -16.83 -3.53
N PRO A 110 -17.57 -17.82 -3.21
CA PRO A 110 -17.16 -19.21 -3.12
C PRO A 110 -16.85 -19.88 -4.46
N VAL A 111 -17.40 -19.35 -5.57
CA VAL A 111 -17.29 -19.96 -6.90
C VAL A 111 -16.59 -19.02 -7.90
N GLU A 112 -17.17 -17.85 -8.14
CA GLU A 112 -16.60 -16.77 -8.95
C GLU A 112 -15.37 -16.09 -8.32
N ASN A 113 -14.52 -15.52 -9.17
CA ASN A 113 -13.38 -14.68 -8.78
C ASN A 113 -13.83 -13.26 -8.36
N VAL A 114 -14.74 -13.18 -7.40
CA VAL A 114 -15.19 -11.90 -6.82
C VAL A 114 -14.65 -11.76 -5.40
N ARG A 115 -14.03 -10.61 -5.13
CA ARG A 115 -13.56 -10.24 -3.79
C ARG A 115 -14.06 -8.86 -3.42
N ILE A 116 -14.71 -8.78 -2.28
CA ILE A 116 -15.18 -7.53 -1.68
C ILE A 116 -14.35 -7.28 -0.42
N THR A 117 -13.80 -6.08 -0.27
CA THR A 117 -13.07 -5.70 0.94
C THR A 117 -13.52 -4.36 1.47
N PHE A 118 -13.63 -4.29 2.79
CA PHE A 118 -13.85 -3.06 3.54
C PHE A 118 -12.58 -2.74 4.32
N ASP A 119 -11.92 -1.64 3.96
CA ASP A 119 -10.79 -1.11 4.71
C ASP A 119 -11.30 0.00 5.64
N LYS A 120 -11.42 -0.37 6.92
CA LYS A 120 -11.97 0.42 8.01
C LYS A 120 -10.84 1.07 8.82
N GLN A 121 -11.15 2.16 9.52
CA GLN A 121 -10.22 2.82 10.45
C GLN A 121 -8.86 3.08 9.80
N LEU A 122 -8.86 3.70 8.61
CA LEU A 122 -7.61 4.06 7.93
C LEU A 122 -6.85 5.08 8.80
N ARG A 123 -5.55 4.85 8.98
CA ARG A 123 -4.66 5.65 9.83
C ARG A 123 -3.32 5.89 9.12
N SER A 124 -2.78 7.09 9.28
CA SER A 124 -1.44 7.51 8.84
C SER A 124 -0.52 7.69 10.04
N GLY A 125 0.74 7.26 9.96
CA GLY A 125 1.69 7.21 11.08
C GLY A 125 2.48 8.48 11.42
N LEU A 126 2.02 9.68 11.03
CA LEU A 126 2.63 10.98 11.39
C LEU A 126 4.18 10.98 11.38
N TYR A 127 4.79 10.75 10.22
CA TYR A 127 6.25 10.67 10.00
C TYR A 127 6.99 9.52 10.69
N SER A 128 6.37 8.77 11.60
CA SER A 128 7.01 7.60 12.17
C SER A 128 7.10 6.45 11.17
N HIS A 129 8.21 5.72 11.24
CA HIS A 129 8.47 4.53 10.43
C HIS A 129 8.48 3.25 11.27
N ASP A 130 8.16 3.35 12.57
CA ASP A 130 8.11 2.21 13.49
C ASP A 130 6.94 1.28 13.15
N LEU A 131 7.24 0.31 12.28
CA LEU A 131 6.26 -0.58 11.69
C LEU A 131 5.63 -1.51 12.73
N PHE A 132 6.37 -1.89 13.77
CA PHE A 132 5.98 -2.95 14.70
C PHE A 132 5.39 -2.43 16.01
N ASN A 133 5.51 -1.14 16.30
CA ASN A 133 4.92 -0.54 17.49
C ASN A 133 3.38 -0.44 17.39
N PRO A 134 2.61 -1.20 18.19
CA PRO A 134 1.14 -1.18 18.13
C PRO A 134 0.56 0.14 18.64
N HIS A 135 1.32 0.89 19.44
CA HIS A 135 0.92 2.18 20.04
C HIS A 135 1.46 3.38 19.25
N LEU A 136 1.86 3.17 17.99
CA LEU A 136 2.28 4.24 17.09
C LEU A 136 1.23 5.37 17.07
N PRO A 137 1.62 6.63 17.31
CA PRO A 137 0.73 7.76 17.12
C PRO A 137 0.25 7.82 15.66
N THR A 138 -1.07 7.93 15.45
CA THR A 138 -1.64 7.97 14.11
C THR A 138 -2.79 8.97 13.97
N VAL A 139 -3.06 9.39 12.73
CA VAL A 139 -4.18 10.28 12.38
C VAL A 139 -5.06 9.68 11.29
N PRO A 140 -6.39 9.92 11.31
CA PRO A 140 -7.28 9.47 10.25
C PRO A 140 -7.20 10.40 9.02
N PRO A 141 -6.85 9.89 7.81
CA PRO A 141 -6.86 10.68 6.58
C PRO A 141 -8.25 10.82 5.93
N ILE A 142 -9.26 10.11 6.43
CA ILE A 142 -10.65 10.20 5.96
C ILE A 142 -11.56 10.34 7.18
N GLY A 143 -12.84 10.67 6.97
CA GLY A 143 -13.81 10.77 8.08
C GLY A 143 -13.84 9.48 8.91
N SER A 144 -14.04 9.60 10.23
CA SER A 144 -14.10 8.45 11.14
C SER A 144 -15.26 7.50 10.85
N ASP A 145 -16.28 8.01 10.17
CA ASP A 145 -17.47 7.34 9.66
C ASP A 145 -17.30 6.76 8.24
N GLN A 146 -16.17 7.04 7.60
CA GLN A 146 -15.91 6.61 6.23
C GLN A 146 -15.12 5.29 6.18
N VAL A 147 -15.47 4.46 5.19
CA VAL A 147 -14.82 3.17 4.92
C VAL A 147 -14.50 3.09 3.43
N ILE A 148 -13.36 2.49 3.10
CA ILE A 148 -13.01 2.24 1.69
C ILE A 148 -13.53 0.86 1.29
N LEU A 149 -14.53 0.84 0.43
CA LEU A 149 -15.04 -0.36 -0.23
C LEU A 149 -14.28 -0.60 -1.55
N GLU A 150 -13.65 -1.77 -1.68
CA GLU A 150 -13.05 -2.23 -2.93
C GLU A 150 -13.74 -3.52 -3.38
N VAL A 151 -14.29 -3.52 -4.59
CA VAL A 151 -14.88 -4.70 -5.24
C VAL A 151 -14.00 -5.07 -6.42
N LYS A 152 -13.47 -6.30 -6.42
CA LYS A 152 -12.65 -6.87 -7.48
C LYS A 152 -13.35 -8.05 -8.10
N PHE A 153 -13.41 -8.07 -9.43
CA PHE A 153 -13.98 -9.14 -10.23
C PHE A 153 -13.27 -9.17 -11.59
N ASP A 154 -13.37 -10.28 -12.30
CA ASP A 154 -12.74 -10.45 -13.60
C ASP A 154 -13.54 -9.77 -14.71
N ARG A 155 -14.48 -10.48 -15.34
CA ARG A 155 -15.25 -9.96 -16.50
C ARG A 155 -16.61 -9.40 -16.11
N VAL A 156 -17.33 -10.09 -15.23
CA VAL A 156 -18.71 -9.75 -14.87
C VAL A 156 -18.87 -9.84 -13.36
N LEU A 157 -19.50 -8.83 -12.77
CA LEU A 157 -19.96 -8.87 -11.40
C LEU A 157 -21.34 -9.55 -11.36
N PRO A 158 -21.54 -10.64 -10.60
CA PRO A 158 -22.85 -11.28 -10.49
C PRO A 158 -23.95 -10.27 -10.14
N THR A 159 -25.08 -10.36 -10.84
CA THR A 159 -26.19 -9.39 -10.74
C THR A 159 -26.66 -9.19 -9.32
N TYR A 160 -26.86 -10.28 -8.58
CA TYR A 160 -27.30 -10.20 -7.19
C TYR A 160 -26.32 -9.42 -6.28
N ILE A 161 -24.99 -9.49 -6.54
CA ILE A 161 -24.00 -8.68 -5.81
C ILE A 161 -24.10 -7.23 -6.24
N SER A 162 -24.20 -6.97 -7.55
CA SER A 162 -24.37 -5.63 -8.10
C SER A 162 -25.62 -4.93 -7.55
N ASP A 163 -26.73 -5.67 -7.41
CA ASP A 163 -27.99 -5.17 -6.88
C ASP A 163 -27.87 -4.82 -5.40
N ILE A 164 -27.27 -5.71 -4.60
CA ILE A 164 -27.00 -5.43 -3.17
C ILE A 164 -26.12 -4.20 -3.01
N LEU A 165 -25.06 -4.07 -3.82
CA LEU A 165 -24.17 -2.91 -3.77
C LEU A 165 -24.91 -1.63 -4.16
N SER A 166 -25.73 -1.67 -5.22
CA SER A 166 -26.51 -0.52 -5.67
C SER A 166 -27.54 -0.08 -4.62
N GLN A 167 -28.19 -1.02 -3.94
CA GLN A 167 -29.20 -0.71 -2.92
C GLN A 167 -28.59 -0.26 -1.59
N SER A 168 -27.53 -0.93 -1.14
CA SER A 168 -26.96 -0.71 0.20
C SER A 168 -25.95 0.42 0.23
N VAL A 169 -25.18 0.59 -0.85
CA VAL A 169 -24.06 1.52 -0.96
C VAL A 169 -24.10 2.32 -2.27
N GLY A 170 -25.27 2.46 -2.91
CA GLY A 170 -25.42 3.26 -4.13
C GLY A 170 -25.09 4.74 -3.96
N TRP A 171 -25.17 5.24 -2.73
CA TRP A 171 -24.76 6.59 -2.33
C TRP A 171 -23.23 6.74 -2.17
N ALA A 172 -22.47 5.65 -2.25
CA ALA A 172 -21.02 5.70 -2.08
C ALA A 172 -20.35 6.46 -3.24
N CYS A 173 -19.38 7.30 -2.90
CA CYS A 173 -18.60 8.03 -3.89
C CYS A 173 -17.57 7.10 -4.55
N ARG A 174 -17.68 6.90 -5.88
CA ARG A 174 -16.67 6.19 -6.66
C ARG A 174 -15.46 7.09 -6.87
N SER A 175 -14.29 6.61 -6.47
CA SER A 175 -13.04 7.37 -6.63
C SER A 175 -11.84 6.44 -6.83
N ALA A 176 -10.83 6.92 -7.54
CA ALA A 176 -9.55 6.24 -7.75
C ALA A 176 -8.64 6.33 -6.51
N ILE A 177 -9.14 5.84 -5.38
CA ILE A 177 -8.53 6.01 -4.06
C ILE A 177 -7.15 5.35 -3.97
N SER A 178 -6.18 6.08 -3.44
CA SER A 178 -4.88 5.58 -3.05
C SER A 178 -4.61 5.91 -1.58
N LYS A 179 -4.62 4.88 -0.73
CA LYS A 179 -4.36 5.05 0.72
C LYS A 179 -3.06 5.78 1.01
N TYR A 180 -2.03 5.51 0.21
CA TYR A 180 -0.76 6.21 0.25
C TYR A 180 -0.89 7.72 0.08
N THR A 181 -1.58 8.17 -0.98
CA THR A 181 -1.71 9.61 -1.26
C THR A 181 -2.59 10.31 -0.22
N LEU A 182 -3.60 9.60 0.29
CA LEU A 182 -4.41 10.07 1.42
C LEU A 182 -3.58 10.25 2.70
N CYS A 183 -2.66 9.33 3.00
CA CYS A 183 -1.85 9.38 4.21
C CYS A 183 -0.72 10.42 4.14
N ARG A 184 -0.20 10.67 2.94
CA ARG A 184 0.89 11.64 2.66
C ARG A 184 0.48 13.11 2.78
N ARG A 185 -0.82 13.41 2.80
CA ARG A 185 -1.34 14.78 2.93
C ARG A 185 -0.94 15.49 4.23
N PHE A 186 -0.58 14.73 5.25
CA PHE A 186 -0.18 15.25 6.56
C PHE A 186 1.28 15.65 6.64
N GLU A 187 2.03 15.45 5.55
CA GLU A 187 3.47 15.65 5.53
C GLU A 187 3.89 17.06 5.07
N GLY A 188 2.95 18.00 5.03
CA GLY A 188 3.20 19.39 4.60
C GLY A 188 3.53 19.54 3.12
N LEU A 189 3.20 18.54 2.30
CA LEU A 189 3.41 18.55 0.86
C LEU A 189 2.20 19.19 0.17
N GLU A 190 2.44 20.21 -0.65
CA GLU A 190 1.40 20.86 -1.45
C GLU A 190 1.26 20.13 -2.80
N TYR A 191 0.09 19.53 -3.04
CA TYR A 191 -0.28 18.89 -4.30
C TYR A 191 -1.80 18.71 -4.45
#